data_AF-A0A969F4C6-F1
#
_entry.id   AF-A0A969F4C6-F1
#
_cell.length_a   1.000
_cell.length_b   1.000
_cell.length_c   1.000
_cell.angle_alpha   90.00
_cell.angle_beta   90.00
_cell.angle_gamma   90.00
#
_symmetry.space_group_name_H-M   'P 1'
#
loop_
_entity.id
_entity.type
_entity.pdbx_description
1 polymer ?
#
loop_
_entity_poly.entity_id
_entity_poly.type
_entity_poly.pdbx_seq_one_letter_code
_entity_poly.pdbx_strand_id
1 'polypeptide(L)'
;MSVYANNQFIPLIGAALYTLLLILPLSRRSQNASQRRWLGLLLAAAVVWEFSLFAAPYAAYPDLPVKLLLLSTILAVGLTSSFLEWKVPRALLLVGAVAVLLAIVVDLLPVTNEAALIKLNISNGTLLSYLVWFAISGLLLGKTWREYKATPFPWHANRLLYWFVVLTAVFLGELLQFFDNVVLVLVGQFLRFVGVVGMAYGVATFRIFDVRTRAMRGIAFLIVNTISALPLIIIILAAAQVSEDLQLGEVATALLLALLLALGFFLYEPYRNWWNA
;
A
#
# COMPACT_ATOMS: atom_id res chain seq x y z
N MET A 1 -14.01 -19.56 -6.62
CA MET A 1 -14.17 -18.37 -7.49
C MET A 1 -13.21 -17.33 -6.97
N SER A 2 -12.16 -16.99 -7.74
CA SER A 2 -11.15 -16.04 -7.26
C SER A 2 -11.80 -14.70 -6.93
N VAL A 3 -11.30 -14.02 -5.89
CA VAL A 3 -11.76 -12.68 -5.48
C VAL A 3 -11.84 -11.68 -6.66
N TYR A 4 -11.01 -11.88 -7.68
CA TYR A 4 -10.98 -11.12 -8.93
C TYR A 4 -12.25 -11.26 -9.79
N ALA A 5 -12.95 -12.40 -9.72
CA ALA A 5 -14.18 -12.63 -10.49
C ALA A 5 -15.37 -11.78 -9.99
N ASN A 6 -15.42 -11.45 -8.69
CA ASN A 6 -16.50 -10.67 -8.10
C ASN A 6 -16.27 -9.14 -8.13
N ASN A 7 -15.04 -8.68 -8.40
CA ASN A 7 -14.64 -7.27 -8.29
C ASN A 7 -14.04 -6.71 -9.60
N GLN A 8 -14.63 -7.09 -10.74
CA GLN A 8 -14.10 -6.76 -12.06
C GLN A 8 -13.93 -5.25 -12.31
N PHE A 9 -14.74 -4.39 -11.69
CA PHE A 9 -14.69 -2.96 -11.97
C PHE A 9 -13.63 -2.19 -11.17
N ILE A 10 -13.08 -2.77 -10.09
CA ILE A 10 -12.15 -2.06 -9.21
C ILE A 10 -10.83 -1.71 -9.91
N PRO A 11 -10.20 -2.62 -10.67
CA PRO A 11 -9.01 -2.27 -11.43
C PRO A 11 -9.28 -1.19 -12.48
N LEU A 12 -10.47 -1.17 -13.10
CA LEU A 12 -10.84 -0.12 -14.06
C LEU A 12 -10.94 1.25 -13.41
N ILE A 13 -11.51 1.33 -12.20
CA ILE A 13 -11.53 2.57 -11.40
C ILE A 13 -10.09 2.99 -11.08
N GLY A 14 -9.24 2.05 -10.65
CA GLY A 14 -7.81 2.29 -10.43
C GLY A 14 -7.11 2.86 -11.66
N ALA A 15 -7.30 2.23 -12.82
CA ALA A 15 -6.74 2.68 -14.10
C ALA A 15 -7.19 4.11 -14.46
N ALA A 16 -8.48 4.42 -14.27
CA ALA A 16 -8.99 5.78 -14.48
C ALA A 16 -8.34 6.79 -13.55
N LEU A 17 -8.21 6.47 -12.26
CA LEU A 17 -7.56 7.34 -11.27
C LEU A 17 -6.06 7.55 -11.57
N TYR A 18 -5.31 6.50 -11.92
CA TYR A 18 -3.91 6.64 -12.34
C TYR A 18 -3.77 7.44 -13.64
N THR A 19 -4.74 7.33 -14.56
CA THR A 19 -4.79 8.15 -15.78
C THR A 19 -5.01 9.63 -15.46
N LEU A 20 -5.88 9.95 -14.50
CA LEU A 20 -6.01 11.32 -14.01
C LEU A 20 -4.72 11.82 -13.37
N LEU A 21 -4.02 10.98 -12.61
CA LEU A 21 -2.71 11.33 -12.03
C LEU A 21 -1.62 11.54 -13.09
N LEU A 22 -1.67 10.88 -14.24
CA LEU A 22 -0.75 11.12 -15.37
C LEU A 22 -0.82 12.57 -15.89
N ILE A 23 -1.93 13.27 -15.69
CA ILE A 23 -2.08 14.67 -16.10
C ILE A 23 -1.18 15.59 -15.23
N LEU A 24 -0.91 15.23 -13.98
CA LEU A 24 -0.08 16.06 -13.07
C LEU A 24 1.35 16.30 -13.58
N PRO A 25 2.15 15.26 -13.92
CA PRO A 25 3.50 15.48 -14.45
C PRO A 25 3.52 16.13 -15.84
N LEU A 26 2.41 16.05 -16.60
CA LEU A 26 2.26 16.69 -17.91
C LEU A 26 1.92 18.18 -17.81
N SER A 27 1.09 18.56 -16.84
CA SER A 27 0.59 19.93 -16.66
C SER A 27 1.51 20.82 -15.83
N ARG A 28 2.25 20.27 -14.87
CA ARG A 28 3.14 21.05 -14.00
C ARG A 28 4.59 21.00 -14.50
N ARG A 29 5.18 22.17 -14.75
CA ARG A 29 6.64 22.32 -14.95
C ARG A 29 7.38 22.00 -13.65
N SER A 30 7.61 20.71 -13.35
CA SER A 30 8.62 20.35 -12.36
C SER A 30 10.01 20.72 -12.92
N GLN A 31 10.90 21.20 -12.03
CA GLN A 31 12.26 21.64 -12.40
C GLN A 31 13.17 20.46 -12.80
N ASN A 32 12.87 19.23 -12.34
CA ASN A 32 13.70 18.06 -12.63
C ASN A 32 13.01 17.13 -13.64
N ALA A 33 13.42 17.25 -14.91
CA ALA A 33 12.89 16.45 -16.01
C ALA A 33 13.04 14.93 -15.79
N SER A 34 14.07 14.49 -15.06
CA SER A 34 14.30 13.07 -14.75
C SER A 34 13.19 12.51 -13.85
N GLN A 35 12.86 13.21 -12.76
CA GLN A 35 11.82 12.79 -11.81
C GLN A 35 10.44 12.68 -12.49
N ARG A 36 10.10 13.62 -13.38
CA ARG A 36 8.82 13.54 -14.13
C ARG A 36 8.78 12.36 -15.07
N ARG A 37 9.88 12.08 -15.77
CA ARG A 37 9.95 10.95 -16.72
C ARG A 37 9.73 9.63 -15.98
N TRP A 38 10.42 9.42 -14.87
CA TRP A 38 10.24 8.22 -14.06
C TRP A 38 8.84 8.11 -13.46
N LEU A 39 8.26 9.21 -12.98
CA LEU A 39 6.89 9.22 -12.46
C LEU A 39 5.88 8.89 -13.57
N GLY A 40 6.03 9.48 -14.76
CA GLY A 40 5.19 9.20 -15.92
C GLY A 40 5.26 7.75 -16.36
N LEU A 41 6.46 7.17 -16.41
CA LEU A 41 6.65 5.74 -16.70
C LEU A 41 6.00 4.85 -15.64
N LEU A 42 6.20 5.16 -14.36
CA LEU A 42 5.59 4.40 -13.25
C LEU A 42 4.07 4.45 -13.31
N LEU A 43 3.48 5.62 -13.55
CA LEU A 43 2.04 5.77 -13.67
C LEU A 43 1.48 5.06 -14.90
N ALA A 44 2.17 5.13 -16.05
CA ALA A 44 1.79 4.40 -17.25
C ALA A 44 1.82 2.88 -17.01
N ALA A 45 2.87 2.38 -16.34
CA ALA A 45 2.95 0.97 -15.96
C ALA A 45 1.85 0.58 -14.96
N ALA A 46 1.49 1.46 -14.01
CA ALA A 46 0.38 1.22 -13.09
C ALA A 46 -0.98 1.13 -13.82
N VAL A 47 -1.23 1.98 -14.82
CA VAL A 47 -2.44 1.90 -15.66
C VAL A 47 -2.48 0.55 -16.41
N VAL A 48 -1.38 0.17 -17.08
CA VAL A 48 -1.30 -1.11 -17.80
C VAL A 48 -1.47 -2.29 -16.86
N TRP A 49 -0.90 -2.20 -15.66
CA TRP A 49 -1.03 -3.21 -14.62
C TRP A 49 -2.49 -3.36 -14.12
N GLU A 50 -3.21 -2.27 -13.88
CA GLU A 50 -4.63 -2.33 -13.51
C GLU A 50 -5.50 -2.95 -14.63
N PHE A 51 -5.24 -2.60 -15.89
CA PHE A 51 -5.90 -3.26 -17.02
C PHE A 51 -5.58 -4.76 -17.08
N SER A 52 -4.34 -5.15 -16.75
CA SER A 52 -3.97 -6.56 -16.69
C SER A 52 -4.68 -7.31 -15.57
N LEU A 53 -4.91 -6.69 -14.40
CA LEU A 53 -5.69 -7.27 -13.32
C LEU A 53 -7.15 -7.50 -13.73
N PHE A 54 -7.74 -6.53 -14.45
CA PHE A 54 -9.09 -6.69 -15.01
C PHE A 54 -9.16 -7.82 -16.03
N ALA A 55 -8.16 -7.92 -16.92
CA ALA A 55 -8.13 -8.91 -18.00
C ALA A 55 -7.70 -10.31 -17.54
N ALA A 56 -7.04 -10.45 -16.38
CA ALA A 56 -6.45 -11.71 -15.91
C ALA A 56 -7.42 -12.91 -15.90
N PRO A 57 -8.70 -12.78 -15.50
CA PRO A 57 -9.66 -13.90 -15.55
C PRO A 57 -9.98 -14.38 -16.98
N TYR A 58 -9.70 -13.55 -18.00
CA TYR A 58 -10.09 -13.77 -19.39
C TYR A 58 -8.90 -13.95 -20.34
N ALA A 59 -7.68 -13.67 -19.86
CA ALA A 59 -6.48 -13.64 -20.68
C ALA A 59 -5.81 -15.03 -20.76
N ALA A 60 -5.16 -15.29 -21.90
CA ALA A 60 -4.31 -16.47 -22.09
C ALA A 60 -3.09 -16.51 -21.14
N TYR A 61 -2.76 -15.38 -20.49
CA TYR A 61 -1.62 -15.22 -19.60
C TYR A 61 -2.08 -14.66 -18.24
N PRO A 62 -2.64 -15.49 -17.34
CA PRO A 62 -3.15 -15.05 -16.04
C PRO A 62 -2.04 -14.48 -15.11
N ASP A 63 -0.78 -14.83 -15.35
CA ASP A 63 0.40 -14.38 -14.57
C ASP A 63 0.93 -13.00 -14.99
N LEU A 64 0.39 -12.40 -16.06
CA LEU A 64 0.84 -11.09 -16.57
C LEU A 64 0.82 -9.96 -15.51
N PRO A 65 -0.18 -9.85 -14.61
CA PRO A 65 -0.20 -8.79 -13.61
C PRO A 65 0.99 -8.83 -12.66
N VAL A 66 1.50 -10.01 -12.31
CA VAL A 66 2.66 -10.14 -11.41
C VAL A 66 3.93 -9.62 -12.07
N LYS A 67 4.09 -9.85 -13.37
CA LYS A 67 5.24 -9.37 -14.16
C LYS A 67 5.20 -7.84 -14.32
N LEU A 68 4.01 -7.29 -14.57
CA LEU A 68 3.80 -5.85 -14.66
C LEU A 68 3.96 -5.16 -13.29
N LEU A 69 3.60 -5.83 -12.20
CA LEU A 69 3.86 -5.36 -10.84
C LEU A 69 5.37 -5.25 -10.60
N LEU A 70 6.15 -6.28 -10.92
CA LEU A 70 7.61 -6.23 -10.82
C LEU A 70 8.22 -5.10 -11.68
N LEU A 71 7.73 -4.92 -12.92
CA LEU A 71 8.12 -3.79 -13.76
C LEU A 71 7.84 -2.44 -13.08
N SER A 72 6.66 -2.29 -12.47
CA SER A 72 6.28 -1.06 -11.75
C SER A 72 7.22 -0.78 -10.56
N THR A 73 7.65 -1.81 -9.84
CA THR A 73 8.62 -1.70 -8.75
C THR A 73 10.00 -1.26 -9.25
N ILE A 74 10.45 -1.75 -10.41
CA ILE A 74 11.72 -1.32 -11.02
C ILE A 74 11.65 0.15 -11.44
N LEU A 75 10.52 0.58 -11.99
CA LEU A 75 10.28 2.00 -12.28
C LEU A 75 10.26 2.84 -11.00
N ALA A 76 9.75 2.28 -9.89
CA ALA A 76 9.80 2.92 -8.57
C ALA A 76 11.24 3.08 -8.05
N VAL A 77 12.16 2.16 -8.38
CA VAL A 77 13.60 2.34 -8.11
C VAL A 77 14.13 3.55 -8.87
N GLY A 78 13.85 3.65 -10.18
CA GLY A 78 14.29 4.78 -11.00
C GLY A 78 13.75 6.11 -10.47
N LEU A 79 12.46 6.16 -10.14
CA LEU A 79 11.84 7.32 -9.52
C LEU A 79 12.50 7.68 -8.20
N THR A 80 12.65 6.71 -7.30
CA THR A 80 13.30 6.90 -5.99
C THR A 80 14.72 7.42 -6.13
N SER A 81 15.50 6.89 -7.09
CA SER A 81 16.85 7.35 -7.35
C SER A 81 16.90 8.79 -7.83
N SER A 82 15.97 9.18 -8.69
CA SER A 82 15.89 10.54 -9.23
C SER A 82 15.36 11.53 -8.19
N PHE A 83 14.48 11.08 -7.30
CA PHE A 83 13.89 11.89 -6.26
C PHE A 83 14.90 12.12 -5.13
N LEU A 84 15.46 11.06 -4.57
CA LEU A 84 16.40 11.14 -3.45
C LEU A 84 17.84 11.43 -3.87
N GLU A 85 18.10 11.61 -5.16
CA GLU A 85 19.45 11.84 -5.74
C GLU A 85 20.45 10.73 -5.39
N TRP A 86 19.93 9.50 -5.27
CA TRP A 86 20.76 8.35 -5.01
C TRP A 86 21.61 8.02 -6.22
N LYS A 87 22.89 7.75 -5.96
CA LYS A 87 23.71 6.92 -6.85
C LYS A 87 23.21 5.48 -6.74
N VAL A 88 22.06 5.18 -7.34
CA VAL A 88 21.66 3.79 -7.54
C VAL A 88 22.61 3.22 -8.59
N PRO A 89 23.29 2.09 -8.31
CA PRO A 89 24.10 1.45 -9.32
C PRO A 89 23.16 1.04 -10.46
N ARG A 90 23.49 1.41 -11.71
CA ARG A 90 22.74 1.00 -12.91
C ARG A 90 22.48 -0.52 -12.92
N ALA A 91 23.34 -1.28 -12.25
CA ALA A 91 23.17 -2.69 -11.94
C ALA A 91 21.81 -3.04 -11.32
N LEU A 92 21.25 -2.25 -10.41
CA LEU A 92 19.96 -2.60 -9.78
C LEU A 92 18.79 -2.52 -10.77
N LEU A 93 18.79 -1.52 -11.65
CA LEU A 93 17.81 -1.41 -12.73
C LEU A 93 17.97 -2.54 -13.76
N LEU A 94 19.22 -2.89 -14.08
CA LEU A 94 19.53 -4.00 -14.98
C LEU A 94 19.12 -5.35 -14.39
N VAL A 95 19.41 -5.60 -13.11
CA VAL A 95 19.01 -6.84 -12.41
C VAL A 95 17.49 -6.96 -12.41
N GLY A 96 16.76 -5.88 -12.12
CA GLY A 96 15.31 -5.87 -12.22
C GLY A 96 14.81 -6.19 -13.64
N ALA A 97 15.33 -5.49 -14.65
CA ALA A 97 14.92 -5.71 -16.04
C ALA A 97 15.21 -7.14 -16.53
N VAL A 98 16.39 -7.67 -16.20
CA VAL A 98 16.77 -9.05 -16.49
C VAL A 98 15.87 -10.03 -15.76
N ALA A 99 15.50 -9.75 -14.51
CA ALA A 99 14.58 -10.61 -13.76
C ALA A 99 13.17 -10.64 -14.35
N VAL A 100 12.63 -9.51 -14.84
CA VAL A 100 11.34 -9.49 -15.55
C VAL A 100 11.41 -10.35 -16.81
N LEU A 101 12.49 -10.19 -17.60
CA LEU A 101 12.69 -10.98 -18.82
C LEU A 101 12.85 -12.48 -18.50
N LEU A 102 13.63 -12.83 -17.49
CA LEU A 102 13.81 -14.20 -17.04
C LEU A 102 12.49 -14.80 -16.56
N ALA A 103 11.67 -14.06 -15.80
CA ALA A 103 10.36 -14.54 -15.38
C ALA A 103 9.43 -14.81 -16.57
N ILE A 104 9.45 -13.95 -17.59
CA ILE A 104 8.72 -14.19 -18.84
C ILE A 104 9.23 -15.45 -19.55
N VAL A 105 10.55 -15.58 -19.72
CA VAL A 105 11.16 -16.72 -20.41
C VAL A 105 10.90 -18.03 -19.67
N VAL A 106 11.01 -18.04 -18.34
CA VAL A 106 10.75 -19.22 -17.51
C VAL A 106 9.32 -19.71 -17.68
N ASP A 107 8.33 -18.82 -17.79
CA ASP A 107 6.94 -19.22 -18.02
C ASP A 107 6.65 -19.69 -19.45
N LEU A 108 7.53 -19.36 -20.41
CA LEU A 108 7.42 -19.86 -21.79
C LEU A 108 8.07 -21.24 -21.97
N LEU A 109 8.91 -21.67 -21.03
CA LEU A 109 9.55 -22.98 -21.09
C LEU A 109 8.62 -24.07 -20.56
N PRO A 110 8.48 -25.22 -21.25
CA PRO A 110 7.68 -26.32 -20.76
C PRO A 110 8.27 -26.86 -19.45
N VAL A 111 7.45 -26.91 -18.40
CA VAL A 111 7.86 -27.33 -17.05
C VAL A 111 8.11 -28.85 -17.07
N THR A 112 9.37 -29.26 -16.89
CA THR A 112 9.77 -30.67 -16.94
C THR A 112 9.78 -31.39 -15.58
N ASN A 113 9.60 -30.68 -14.46
CA ASN A 113 9.68 -31.27 -13.11
C ASN A 113 8.54 -30.79 -12.20
N GLU A 114 7.41 -31.49 -12.27
CA GLU A 114 6.16 -31.24 -11.56
C GLU A 114 6.01 -32.07 -10.27
N ALA A 115 6.74 -31.75 -9.18
CA ALA A 115 6.59 -32.53 -7.93
C ALA A 115 6.29 -31.75 -6.65
N ALA A 116 6.65 -30.46 -6.55
CA ALA A 116 6.50 -29.71 -5.29
C ALA A 116 5.55 -28.49 -5.35
N LEU A 117 5.42 -27.84 -6.52
CA LEU A 117 4.69 -26.56 -6.65
C LEU A 117 3.21 -26.72 -7.06
N ILE A 118 2.78 -27.90 -7.49
CA ILE A 118 1.38 -28.18 -7.90
C ILE A 118 0.39 -27.93 -6.75
N LYS A 119 0.78 -28.17 -5.50
CA LYS A 119 -0.11 -27.96 -4.34
C LYS A 119 -0.46 -26.49 -4.10
N LEU A 120 0.31 -25.55 -4.63
CA LEU A 120 0.08 -24.11 -4.47
C LEU A 120 -0.46 -23.44 -5.74
N ASN A 121 -0.50 -24.14 -6.88
CA ASN A 121 -0.95 -23.59 -8.17
C ASN A 121 -0.20 -22.31 -8.60
N ILE A 122 1.11 -22.23 -8.31
CA ILE A 122 1.98 -21.08 -8.64
C ILE A 122 2.99 -21.52 -9.71
N SER A 123 3.10 -20.79 -10.82
CA SER A 123 4.10 -21.01 -11.87
C SER A 123 5.51 -20.60 -11.41
N ASN A 124 6.54 -21.21 -12.01
CA ASN A 124 7.94 -20.92 -11.66
C ASN A 124 8.31 -19.44 -11.91
N GLY A 125 7.81 -18.83 -12.98
CA GLY A 125 8.06 -17.42 -13.28
C GLY A 125 7.28 -16.47 -12.36
N THR A 126 6.08 -16.84 -11.91
CA THR A 126 5.36 -16.11 -10.86
C THR A 126 6.11 -16.15 -9.53
N LEU A 127 6.61 -17.32 -9.12
CA LEU A 127 7.44 -17.45 -7.92
C LEU A 127 8.71 -16.60 -8.01
N LEU A 128 9.42 -16.66 -9.14
CA LEU A 128 10.60 -15.83 -9.38
C LEU A 128 10.26 -14.34 -9.29
N SER A 129 9.13 -13.93 -9.88
CA SER A 129 8.67 -12.54 -9.84
C SER A 129 8.39 -12.06 -8.42
N TYR A 130 7.75 -12.88 -7.58
CA TYR A 130 7.52 -12.56 -6.18
C TYR A 130 8.81 -12.44 -5.39
N LEU A 131 9.74 -13.38 -5.56
CA LEU A 131 11.03 -13.36 -4.86
C LEU A 131 11.85 -12.10 -5.22
N VAL A 132 11.90 -11.78 -6.52
CA VAL A 132 12.61 -10.59 -6.99
C VAL A 132 11.90 -9.32 -6.54
N TRP A 133 10.57 -9.26 -6.62
CA TRP A 133 9.79 -8.14 -6.12
C TRP A 133 10.08 -7.90 -4.64
N PHE A 134 10.01 -8.95 -3.81
CA PHE A 134 10.26 -8.86 -2.37
C PHE A 134 11.69 -8.37 -2.09
N ALA A 135 12.68 -8.89 -2.82
CA ALA A 135 14.07 -8.48 -2.69
C ALA A 135 14.27 -7.00 -3.06
N ILE A 136 13.73 -6.54 -4.19
CA ILE A 136 13.87 -5.13 -4.64
C ILE A 136 13.14 -4.18 -3.69
N SER A 137 11.90 -4.48 -3.31
CA SER A 137 11.10 -3.68 -2.39
C SER A 137 11.79 -3.57 -1.02
N GLY A 138 12.27 -4.70 -0.48
CA GLY A 138 13.02 -4.75 0.77
C GLY A 138 14.33 -3.97 0.71
N LEU A 139 15.09 -4.08 -0.38
CA LEU A 139 16.31 -3.31 -0.60
C LEU A 139 16.03 -1.80 -0.66
N LEU A 140 14.96 -1.39 -1.34
CA LEU A 140 14.59 0.01 -1.49
C LEU A 140 14.17 0.62 -0.14
N LEU A 141 13.31 -0.07 0.61
CA LEU A 141 12.91 0.35 1.95
C LEU A 141 14.09 0.38 2.92
N GLY A 142 14.88 -0.71 2.97
CA GLY A 142 16.02 -0.84 3.85
C GLY A 142 17.09 0.22 3.58
N LYS A 143 17.38 0.50 2.31
CA LYS A 143 18.30 1.58 1.94
C LYS A 143 17.73 2.96 2.32
N THR A 144 16.44 3.20 2.09
CA THR A 144 15.80 4.50 2.40
C THR A 144 15.85 4.77 3.89
N TRP A 145 15.56 3.75 4.68
CA TRP A 145 15.61 3.80 6.13
C TRP A 145 17.04 4.01 6.66
N ARG A 146 18.02 3.29 6.11
CA ARG A 146 19.42 3.43 6.51
C ARG A 146 19.94 4.83 6.23
N GLU A 147 19.63 5.39 5.05
CA GLU A 147 20.03 6.76 4.71
C GLU A 147 19.30 7.81 5.56
N TYR A 148 18.02 7.59 5.86
CA TYR A 148 17.29 8.43 6.81
C TYR A 148 18.01 8.50 8.17
N LYS A 149 18.39 7.34 8.73
CA LYS A 149 19.12 7.28 10.01
C LYS A 149 20.49 7.94 9.97
N ALA A 150 21.17 7.88 8.83
CA ALA A 150 22.52 8.43 8.67
C ALA A 150 22.53 9.95 8.37
N THR A 151 21.39 10.53 7.98
CA THR A 151 21.33 11.93 7.52
C THR A 151 21.24 12.90 8.70
N PRO A 152 22.22 13.80 8.90
CA PRO A 152 22.21 14.74 10.02
C PRO A 152 21.26 15.94 9.78
N PHE A 153 21.03 16.31 8.51
CA PHE A 153 20.22 17.48 8.16
C PHE A 153 18.71 17.19 8.26
N PRO A 154 17.95 17.91 9.11
CA PRO A 154 16.53 17.62 9.34
C PRO A 154 15.66 17.68 8.09
N TRP A 155 15.93 18.60 7.16
CA TRP A 155 15.15 18.72 5.93
C TRP A 155 15.31 17.50 5.01
N HIS A 156 16.52 16.92 4.93
CA HIS A 156 16.81 15.77 4.07
C HIS A 156 16.29 14.50 4.74
N ALA A 157 16.44 14.40 6.06
CA ALA A 157 15.85 13.33 6.85
C ALA A 157 14.32 13.30 6.69
N ASN A 158 13.64 14.46 6.74
CA ASN A 158 12.18 14.50 6.53
C ASN A 158 11.78 14.05 5.11
N ARG A 159 12.55 14.43 4.08
CA ARG A 159 12.32 13.96 2.70
C ARG A 159 12.47 12.45 2.57
N LEU A 160 13.49 11.87 3.19
CA LEU A 160 13.73 10.43 3.21
C LEU A 160 12.63 9.69 3.97
N LEU A 161 12.21 10.21 5.13
CA LEU A 161 11.13 9.65 5.92
C LEU A 161 9.79 9.68 5.17
N TYR A 162 9.48 10.81 4.53
CA TYR A 162 8.32 10.93 3.66
C TYR A 162 8.32 9.88 2.56
N TRP A 163 9.44 9.77 1.84
CA TRP A 163 9.57 8.82 0.76
C TRP A 163 9.48 7.37 1.25
N PHE A 164 10.06 7.06 2.41
CA PHE A 164 9.95 5.76 3.07
C PHE A 164 8.50 5.41 3.40
N VAL A 165 7.74 6.34 3.98
CA VAL A 165 6.31 6.12 4.32
C VAL A 165 5.50 5.86 3.06
N VAL A 166 5.73 6.66 2.02
CA VAL A 166 5.03 6.53 0.74
C VAL A 166 5.37 5.20 0.05
N LEU A 167 6.64 4.81 0.01
CA LEU A 167 7.07 3.50 -0.51
C LEU A 167 6.48 2.35 0.30
N THR A 168 6.44 2.48 1.62
CA THR A 168 5.85 1.47 2.50
C THR A 168 4.36 1.30 2.21
N ALA A 169 3.62 2.39 1.99
CA ALA A 169 2.21 2.33 1.61
C ALA A 169 2.02 1.61 0.26
N VAL A 170 2.87 1.89 -0.73
CA VAL A 170 2.83 1.19 -2.04
C VAL A 170 3.10 -0.30 -1.87
N PHE A 171 4.20 -0.67 -1.23
CA PHE A 171 4.60 -2.08 -1.13
C PHE A 171 3.71 -2.90 -0.19
N LEU A 172 3.19 -2.30 0.88
CA LEU A 172 2.18 -2.94 1.72
C LEU A 172 0.89 -3.11 0.93
N GLY A 173 0.50 -2.09 0.14
CA GLY A 173 -0.65 -2.16 -0.75
C GLY A 173 -0.54 -3.30 -1.77
N GLU A 174 0.63 -3.43 -2.40
CA GLU A 174 0.95 -4.53 -3.33
C GLU A 174 0.97 -5.90 -2.64
N LEU A 175 1.58 -6.00 -1.44
CA LEU A 175 1.63 -7.24 -0.67
C LEU A 175 0.23 -7.77 -0.33
N LEU A 176 -0.68 -6.88 0.07
CA LEU A 176 -2.05 -7.25 0.45
C LEU A 176 -2.84 -7.86 -0.72
N GLN A 177 -2.45 -7.59 -1.96
CA GLN A 177 -3.11 -8.14 -3.15
C GLN A 177 -2.72 -9.59 -3.45
N PHE A 178 -1.68 -10.11 -2.79
CA PHE A 178 -1.29 -11.52 -2.92
C PHE A 178 -2.19 -12.45 -2.09
N PHE A 179 -3.00 -11.89 -1.19
CA PHE A 179 -3.95 -12.66 -0.40
C PHE A 179 -5.28 -12.81 -1.14
N ASP A 180 -5.85 -14.02 -1.10
CA ASP A 180 -7.17 -14.31 -1.68
C ASP A 180 -8.30 -13.87 -0.71
N ASN A 181 -8.31 -12.59 -0.35
CA ASN A 181 -9.34 -11.99 0.51
C ASN A 181 -9.77 -10.64 -0.04
N VAL A 182 -11.09 -10.49 -0.28
CA VAL A 182 -11.69 -9.28 -0.86
C VAL A 182 -11.31 -8.00 -0.11
N VAL A 183 -11.41 -8.04 1.22
CA VAL A 183 -11.16 -6.87 2.07
C VAL A 183 -9.68 -6.49 2.01
N LEU A 184 -8.77 -7.47 2.07
CA LEU A 184 -7.34 -7.22 1.95
C LEU A 184 -6.98 -6.64 0.58
N VAL A 185 -7.57 -7.15 -0.50
CA VAL A 185 -7.37 -6.61 -1.86
C VAL A 185 -7.85 -5.17 -1.96
N LEU A 186 -9.02 -4.85 -1.40
CA LEU A 186 -9.56 -3.48 -1.37
C LEU A 186 -8.65 -2.52 -0.61
N VAL A 187 -8.27 -2.90 0.62
CA VAL A 187 -7.35 -2.12 1.45
C VAL A 187 -5.99 -1.98 0.75
N GLY A 188 -5.52 -3.04 0.10
CA GLY A 188 -4.29 -3.05 -0.67
C GLY A 188 -4.30 -2.07 -1.83
N GLN A 189 -5.37 -2.07 -2.63
CA GLN A 189 -5.55 -1.12 -3.74
C GLN A 189 -5.62 0.33 -3.24
N PHE A 190 -6.36 0.58 -2.15
CA PHE A 190 -6.43 1.89 -1.54
C PHE A 190 -5.06 2.38 -1.05
N LEU A 191 -4.33 1.54 -0.31
CA LEU A 191 -2.98 1.86 0.19
C LEU A 191 -2.00 2.14 -0.95
N ARG A 192 -2.01 1.30 -1.99
CA ARG A 192 -1.20 1.49 -3.19
C ARG A 192 -1.51 2.82 -3.86
N PHE A 193 -2.79 3.12 -4.06
CA PHE A 193 -3.22 4.39 -4.67
C PHE A 193 -2.77 5.60 -3.84
N VAL A 194 -2.99 5.59 -2.53
CA VAL A 194 -2.55 6.65 -1.62
C VAL A 194 -1.02 6.82 -1.66
N GLY A 195 -0.28 5.71 -1.72
CA GLY A 195 1.17 5.73 -1.90
C GLY A 195 1.57 6.39 -3.22
N VAL A 196 0.99 6.00 -4.35
CA VAL A 196 1.31 6.62 -5.65
C VAL A 196 0.91 8.09 -5.71
N VAL A 197 -0.22 8.48 -5.13
CA VAL A 197 -0.61 9.89 -4.95
C VAL A 197 0.44 10.64 -4.13
N GLY A 198 0.96 10.01 -3.06
CA GLY A 198 2.09 10.52 -2.30
C GLY A 198 3.32 10.73 -3.19
N MET A 199 3.73 9.74 -3.99
CA MET A 199 4.88 9.90 -4.89
C MET A 199 4.69 11.05 -5.87
N ALA A 200 3.50 11.13 -6.49
CA ALA A 200 3.14 12.21 -7.40
C ALA A 200 3.17 13.57 -6.71
N TYR A 201 2.63 13.68 -5.50
CA TYR A 201 2.67 14.90 -4.69
C TYR A 201 4.10 15.31 -4.36
N GLY A 202 4.94 14.38 -3.93
CA GLY A 202 6.34 14.63 -3.59
C GLY A 202 7.14 15.13 -4.79
N VAL A 203 6.91 14.57 -5.97
CA VAL A 203 7.57 15.01 -7.23
C VAL A 203 7.01 16.35 -7.72
N ALA A 204 5.70 16.58 -7.56
CA ALA A 204 5.05 17.80 -8.02
C ALA A 204 5.26 19.00 -7.08
N THR A 205 5.52 18.76 -5.79
CA THR A 205 5.58 19.80 -4.75
C THR A 205 6.95 19.80 -4.09
N PHE A 206 7.64 20.94 -4.15
CA PHE A 206 8.96 21.10 -3.52
C PHE A 206 8.91 21.11 -1.98
N ARG A 207 7.81 21.60 -1.41
CA ARG A 207 7.58 21.63 0.04
C ARG A 207 6.89 20.35 0.47
N ILE A 208 7.70 19.39 0.91
CA ILE A 208 7.20 18.15 1.51
C ILE A 208 6.68 18.48 2.91
N PHE A 209 5.53 17.93 3.27
CA PHE A 209 4.99 18.05 4.62
C PHE A 209 5.98 17.53 5.66
N ASP A 210 5.98 18.13 6.85
CA ASP A 210 6.72 17.58 8.00
C ASP A 210 6.06 16.28 8.46
N VAL A 211 6.65 15.16 8.06
CA VAL A 211 6.15 13.82 8.34
C VAL A 211 6.50 13.41 9.76
N ARG A 212 7.65 13.83 10.29
CA ARG A 212 8.07 13.46 11.64
C ARG A 212 7.07 13.98 12.67
N THR A 213 6.75 15.26 12.61
CA THR A 213 5.83 15.90 13.56
C THR A 213 4.42 15.36 13.41
N ARG A 214 3.95 15.13 12.18
CA ARG A 214 2.62 14.58 11.91
C ARG A 214 2.48 13.11 12.27
N ALA A 215 3.49 12.29 12.02
CA ALA A 215 3.50 10.88 12.41
C ALA A 215 3.50 10.75 13.93
N MET A 216 4.30 11.55 14.65
CA MET A 216 4.26 11.59 16.11
C MET A 216 2.88 12.01 16.63
N ARG A 217 2.27 13.04 16.04
CA ARG A 217 0.90 13.45 16.40
C ARG A 217 -0.14 12.38 16.06
N GLY A 218 0.01 11.68 14.94
CA GLY A 218 -0.90 10.61 14.53
C GLY A 218 -0.79 9.37 15.41
N ILE A 219 0.43 8.97 15.77
CA ILE A 219 0.69 7.88 16.73
C ILE A 219 0.17 8.29 18.11
N ALA A 220 0.45 9.51 18.57
CA ALA A 220 -0.07 10.01 19.83
C ALA A 220 -1.61 10.03 19.82
N PHE A 221 -2.23 10.50 18.73
CA PHE A 221 -3.68 10.47 18.55
C PHE A 221 -4.22 9.04 18.59
N LEU A 222 -3.60 8.08 17.89
CA LEU A 222 -4.00 6.68 17.92
C LEU A 222 -3.88 6.09 19.33
N ILE A 223 -2.74 6.27 19.99
CA ILE A 223 -2.52 5.77 21.36
C ILE A 223 -3.56 6.36 22.30
N VAL A 224 -3.73 7.68 22.31
CA VAL A 224 -4.71 8.35 23.17
C VAL A 224 -6.11 7.87 22.85
N ASN A 225 -6.51 7.83 21.57
CA ASN A 225 -7.84 7.40 21.18
C ASN A 225 -8.12 5.92 21.52
N THR A 226 -7.15 5.03 21.30
CA THR A 226 -7.26 3.61 21.67
C THR A 226 -7.37 3.46 23.18
N ILE A 227 -6.50 4.10 23.96
CA ILE A 227 -6.54 4.05 25.43
C ILE A 227 -7.86 4.64 25.95
N SER A 228 -8.33 5.75 25.38
CA SER A 228 -9.61 6.36 25.76
C SER A 228 -10.82 5.53 25.34
N ALA A 229 -10.71 4.70 24.29
CA ALA A 229 -11.78 3.79 23.87
C ALA A 229 -11.84 2.50 24.71
N LEU A 230 -10.74 2.09 25.36
CA LEU A 230 -10.69 0.87 26.16
C LEU A 230 -11.76 0.81 27.26
N PRO A 231 -12.00 1.85 28.09
CA PRO A 231 -13.06 1.83 29.09
C PRO A 231 -14.45 1.57 28.49
N LEU A 232 -14.76 2.19 27.35
CA LEU A 232 -16.04 1.99 26.68
C LEU A 232 -16.19 0.56 26.16
N ILE A 233 -15.13 0.01 25.56
CA ILE A 233 -15.10 -1.38 25.11
C ILE A 233 -15.30 -2.33 26.30
N ILE A 234 -14.63 -2.09 27.42
CA ILE A 234 -14.78 -2.91 28.63
C ILE A 234 -16.22 -2.85 29.15
N ILE A 235 -16.84 -1.67 29.21
CA ILE A 235 -18.23 -1.51 29.65
C ILE A 235 -19.19 -2.25 28.70
N ILE A 236 -18.98 -2.13 27.39
CA ILE A 236 -19.79 -2.83 26.37
C ILE A 236 -19.67 -4.34 26.52
N LEU A 237 -18.45 -4.87 26.68
CA LEU A 237 -18.22 -6.30 26.85
C LEU A 237 -18.83 -6.82 28.16
N ALA A 238 -18.65 -6.07 29.27
CA ALA A 238 -19.26 -6.42 30.55
C ALA A 238 -20.79 -6.39 30.48
N ALA A 239 -21.36 -5.40 29.81
CA ALA A 239 -22.79 -5.28 29.59
C ALA A 239 -23.34 -6.43 28.72
N ALA A 240 -22.62 -6.81 27.66
CA ALA A 240 -22.99 -7.96 26.84
C ALA A 240 -22.98 -9.26 27.67
N GLN A 241 -21.95 -9.47 28.47
CA GLN A 241 -21.85 -10.64 29.36
C GLN A 241 -22.99 -10.69 30.38
N VAL A 242 -23.26 -9.57 31.07
CA VAL A 242 -24.37 -9.47 32.04
C VAL A 242 -25.72 -9.70 31.36
N SER A 243 -25.88 -9.24 30.12
CA SER A 243 -27.10 -9.44 29.34
C SER A 243 -27.33 -10.91 29.00
N GLU A 244 -26.26 -11.64 28.69
CA GLU A 244 -26.29 -13.09 28.46
C GLU A 244 -26.61 -13.85 29.76
N ASP A 245 -25.95 -13.49 30.88
CA ASP A 245 -26.18 -14.10 32.20
C ASP A 245 -27.63 -13.89 32.69
N LEU A 246 -28.23 -12.73 32.37
CA LEU A 246 -29.62 -12.39 32.71
C LEU A 246 -30.66 -12.88 31.70
N GLN A 247 -30.22 -13.56 30.63
CA GLN A 247 -31.09 -14.02 29.52
C GLN A 247 -31.97 -12.91 28.94
N LEU A 248 -31.44 -11.69 28.84
CA LEU A 248 -32.14 -10.60 28.20
C LEU A 248 -32.34 -10.96 26.72
N GLY A 249 -33.57 -10.86 26.23
CA GLY A 249 -33.86 -11.10 24.81
C GLY A 249 -33.06 -10.16 23.91
N GLU A 250 -32.78 -10.58 22.67
CA GLU A 250 -31.88 -9.89 21.72
C GLU A 250 -32.17 -8.38 21.58
N VAL A 251 -33.46 -8.00 21.58
CA VAL A 251 -33.91 -6.60 21.49
C VAL A 251 -33.49 -5.79 22.71
N ALA A 252 -33.59 -6.36 23.91
CA ALA A 252 -33.23 -5.69 25.16
C ALA A 252 -31.70 -5.51 25.25
N THR A 253 -30.93 -6.53 24.84
CA THR A 253 -29.46 -6.46 24.73
C THR A 253 -29.04 -5.36 23.76
N ALA A 254 -29.67 -5.30 22.57
CA ALA A 254 -29.37 -4.27 21.57
C ALA A 254 -29.69 -2.85 22.07
N LEU A 255 -30.82 -2.66 22.76
CA LEU A 255 -31.19 -1.37 23.35
C LEU A 255 -30.22 -0.94 24.46
N LEU A 256 -29.79 -1.87 25.31
CA LEU A 256 -28.82 -1.59 26.37
C LEU A 256 -27.44 -1.22 25.81
N LEU A 257 -26.97 -1.93 24.78
CA LEU A 257 -25.74 -1.58 24.07
C LEU A 257 -25.84 -0.23 23.36
N ALA A 258 -26.96 0.05 22.70
CA ALA A 258 -27.19 1.34 22.05
C ALA A 258 -27.22 2.50 23.06
N LEU A 259 -27.84 2.29 24.23
CA LEU A 259 -27.86 3.26 25.33
C LEU A 259 -26.46 3.52 25.86
N LEU A 260 -25.66 2.47 26.08
CA LEU A 260 -24.28 2.59 26.56
C LEU A 260 -23.36 3.28 25.54
N LEU A 261 -23.54 3.01 24.25
CA LEU A 261 -22.85 3.72 23.17
C LEU A 261 -23.23 5.20 23.13
N ALA A 262 -24.53 5.51 23.24
CA ALA A 262 -25.01 6.89 23.26
C ALA A 262 -24.48 7.64 24.50
N LEU A 263 -24.58 7.05 25.69
CA LEU A 263 -24.00 7.61 26.93
C LEU A 263 -22.49 7.79 26.83
N GLY A 264 -21.78 6.79 26.30
CA GLY A 264 -20.35 6.88 26.05
C GLY A 264 -20.00 8.07 25.14
N PHE A 265 -20.76 8.28 24.07
CA PHE A 265 -20.57 9.41 23.16
C PHE A 265 -20.84 10.76 23.85
N PHE A 266 -21.97 10.89 24.57
CA PHE A 266 -22.35 12.12 25.25
C PHE A 266 -21.43 12.47 26.44
N LEU A 267 -20.87 11.47 27.13
CA LEU A 267 -19.95 11.68 28.25
C LEU A 267 -18.49 11.89 27.80
N TYR A 268 -18.13 11.42 26.61
CA TYR A 268 -16.77 11.55 26.06
C TYR A 268 -16.41 12.99 25.71
N GLU A 269 -17.32 13.75 25.10
CA GLU A 269 -17.06 15.14 24.69
C GLU A 269 -16.78 16.09 25.87
N PRO A 270 -17.55 16.08 26.98
CA PRO A 270 -17.25 16.85 28.18
C PRO A 270 -15.91 16.45 28.82
N TYR A 271 -15.64 15.15 28.94
CA TYR A 271 -14.41 14.63 29.57
C TYR A 271 -13.15 15.05 28.80
N ARG A 272 -13.22 14.99 27.47
CA ARG A 272 -12.13 15.43 26.60
C ARG A 272 -11.89 16.94 26.70
N ASN A 273 -12.95 17.75 26.79
CA ASN A 273 -12.81 19.20 26.92
C ASN A 273 -12.23 19.60 28.29
N TRP A 274 -12.55 18.85 29.35
CA TRP A 274 -12.02 19.07 30.69
C TRP A 274 -10.51 18.77 30.80
N TRP A 275 -10.00 17.78 30.06
CA TRP A 275 -8.57 17.44 30.06
C TRP A 275 -7.70 18.41 29.23
N ASN A 276 -8.30 19.12 28.26
CA ASN A 276 -7.59 20.06 27.38
C ASN A 276 -7.67 21.52 27.87
N ALA A 277 -8.38 21.79 28.97
CA ALA A 277 -8.46 23.09 29.64
C ALA A 277 -7.42 23.17 30.77
#